data_AF-A0AAZ3QLM0-F1
#
_entry.id   AF-A0AAZ3QLM0-F1
#
_cell.length_a   1.000
_cell.length_b   1.000
_cell.length_c   1.000
_cell.angle_alpha   90.00
_cell.angle_beta   90.00
_cell.angle_gamma   90.00
#
_symmetry.space_group_name_H-M   'P 1'
#
loop_
_entity.id
_entity.type
_entity.pdbx_description
1 polymer ?
#
loop_
_entity_poly.entity_id
_entity_poly.type
_entity_poly.pdbx_seq_one_letter_code
_entity_poly.pdbx_strand_id
1 'polypeptide(L)' 'WDLLDRRVRARAIPPRNVRELAGTLVEDWGNISQQELANLVQSMRRRCTALLNAAGGHTRY' A
#
# COMPACT_ATOMS: atom_id res chain seq x y z
N TRP A 1 -3.03 -1.00 1.70
CA TRP A 1 -2.33 -1.03 2.99
C TRP A 1 -0.83 -1.26 2.83
N ASP A 2 -0.40 -2.17 1.95
CA ASP A 2 1.02 -2.50 1.72
C ASP A 2 1.95 -1.28 1.54
N LEU A 3 1.47 -0.22 0.87
CA LEU A 3 2.23 1.02 0.70
C LEU A 3 2.60 1.65 2.06
N LEU A 4 1.62 1.78 2.97
CA LEU A 4 1.85 2.33 4.31
C LEU A 4 2.72 1.39 5.15
N ASP A 5 2.47 0.08 5.11
CA ASP A 5 3.29 -0.90 5.84
C ASP A 5 4.76 -0.83 5.42
N ARG A 6 5.03 -0.74 4.11
CA ARG A 6 6.41 -0.56 3.59
C ARG A 6 7.04 0.74 4.07
N ARG A 7 6.28 1.85 4.09
CA ARG A 7 6.79 3.15 4.59
C ARG A 7 7.16 3.07 6.07
N VAL A 8 6.30 2.49 6.90
CA VAL A 8 6.57 2.28 8.33
C VAL A 8 7.83 1.44 8.53
N ARG A 9 7.99 0.34 7.79
CA ARG A 9 9.15 -0.56 7.88
C ARG A 9 10.44 0.05 7.35
N ALA A 10 10.35 0.97 6.38
CA ALA A 10 11.51 1.63 5.78
C ALA A 10 12.04 2.81 6.60
N ARG A 11 11.32 3.24 7.66
CA ARG A 11 11.77 4.33 8.53
C ARG A 11 13.06 3.97 9.24
N ALA A 12 14.02 4.89 9.22
CA ALA A 12 15.30 4.75 9.92
C ALA A 12 15.12 4.59 11.44
N ILE A 13 14.12 5.27 12.00
CA ILE A 13 13.72 5.14 13.41
C ILE A 13 12.35 4.47 13.45
N PRO A 14 12.24 3.22 13.90
CA PRO A 14 10.96 2.55 14.02
C PRO A 14 10.16 3.15 15.20
N PRO A 15 8.82 3.24 15.07
CA PRO A 15 7.97 3.68 16.17
C PRO A 15 8.06 2.71 17.35
N ARG A 16 8.20 3.25 18.56
CA ARG A 16 8.49 2.46 19.77
C ARG A 16 7.24 2.03 20.54
N ASN A 17 6.11 2.65 20.22
CA ASN A 17 4.82 2.39 20.85
C ASN A 17 3.66 2.66 19.88
N VAL A 18 2.46 2.24 20.27
CA VAL A 18 1.25 2.35 19.44
C VAL A 18 0.91 3.82 19.12
N ARG A 19 1.22 4.75 20.02
CA ARG A 19 0.93 6.18 19.81
C ARG A 19 1.80 6.78 18.71
N GLU A 20 3.10 6.49 18.74
CA GLU A 20 4.05 6.88 17.70
C GLU A 20 3.72 6.23 16.36
N LEU A 21 3.33 4.95 16.37
CA LEU A 21 2.89 4.26 15.16
C LEU A 21 1.63 4.91 14.58
N ALA A 22 0.64 5.25 15.40
CA ALA A 22 -0.57 5.92 14.93
C ALA A 22 -0.26 7.29 14.32
N GLY A 23 0.59 8.09 14.96
CA GLY A 23 1.02 9.39 14.41
C GLY A 23 1.77 9.24 13.08
N THR A 24 2.68 8.28 13.01
CA THR A 24 3.42 7.92 11.81
C THR A 24 2.49 7.52 10.65
N LEU A 25 1.47 6.70 10.93
CA LEU A 25 0.51 6.28 9.91
C LEU A 25 -0.31 7.44 9.37
N VAL A 26 -0.73 8.37 10.22
CA VAL A 26 -1.48 9.57 9.83
C VAL A 26 -0.62 10.49 8.94
N GLU A 27 0.64 10.70 9.33
CA GLU A 27 1.61 11.46 8.54
C GLU A 27 1.86 10.80 7.17
N ASP A 28 2.20 9.51 7.17
CA ASP A 28 2.50 8.77 5.94
C ASP A 28 1.30 8.70 5.00
N TRP A 29 0.08 8.64 5.55
CA TRP A 29 -1.17 8.71 4.80
C TRP A 29 -1.36 10.08 4.15
N GLY A 30 -1.15 11.17 4.90
CA GLY A 30 -1.22 12.53 4.37
C GLY A 30 -0.18 12.82 3.28
N ASN A 31 0.95 12.12 3.33
CA ASN A 31 2.06 12.25 2.38
C ASN A 31 1.97 11.31 1.16
N ILE A 32 0.85 10.61 0.95
CA ILE A 32 0.68 9.83 -0.30
C ILE A 32 0.41 10.80 -1.44
N SER A 33 1.26 10.79 -2.47
CA SER A 33 1.08 11.63 -3.64
C SER A 33 -0.11 11.18 -4.49
N GLN A 34 -0.71 12.12 -5.23
CA GLN A 34 -1.76 11.78 -6.21
C GLN A 34 -1.26 10.79 -7.28
N GLN A 35 0.03 10.85 -7.64
CA GLN A 35 0.63 9.90 -8.58
C GLN A 35 0.66 8.48 -8.02
N GLU A 36 0.98 8.31 -6.73
CA GLU A 36 0.96 7.00 -6.08
C GLU A 36 -0.45 6.41 -6.04
N LEU A 37 -1.47 7.24 -5.75
CA LEU A 37 -2.88 6.83 -5.82
C LEU A 37 -3.27 6.46 -7.25
N ALA A 38 -2.90 7.27 -8.24
CA ALA A 38 -3.18 7.01 -9.65
C ALA A 38 -2.54 5.68 -10.10
N ASN A 39 -1.29 5.41 -9.71
CA ASN A 39 -0.60 4.16 -10.02
C ASN A 39 -1.34 2.94 -9.42
N LEU A 40 -1.85 3.05 -8.18
CA LEU A 40 -2.64 2.00 -7.55
C LEU A 40 -3.92 1.71 -8.34
N VAL A 41 -4.68 2.75 -8.69
CA VAL A 41 -5.91 2.63 -9.50
C VAL A 41 -5.62 2.05 -10.87
N GLN A 42 -4.61 2.56 -11.58
CA GLN A 42 -4.20 2.05 -12.89
C GLN A 42 -3.77 0.57 -12.82
N SER A 43 -3.19 0.12 -11.71
CA SER A 43 -2.82 -1.28 -11.51
C SER A 43 -4.01 -2.23 -11.44
N MET A 44 -5.21 -1.75 -11.07
CA MET A 44 -6.40 -2.58 -10.90
C MET A 44 -6.79 -3.32 -12.18
N ARG A 45 -6.72 -2.66 -13.34
CA ARG A 45 -7.02 -3.29 -14.63
C ARG A 45 -6.19 -4.57 -14.82
N ARG A 46 -4.89 -4.50 -14.52
CA ARG A 46 -3.97 -5.64 -14.66
C ARG A 46 -4.28 -6.76 -13.65
N ARG A 47 -4.71 -6.42 -12.42
CA ARG A 47 -5.13 -7.41 -11.41
C ARG A 47 -6.40 -8.13 -11.83
N CYS A 48 -7.40 -7.38 -12.31
CA CYS A 48 -8.65 -7.95 -12.82
C CYS A 48 -8.39 -8.86 -14.02
N THR A 49 -7.54 -8.46 -14.97
CA THR A 49 -7.16 -9.33 -16.09
C THR A 49 -6.46 -10.61 -15.61
N ALA A 50 -5.59 -10.53 -14.61
CA ALA A 50 -4.95 -11.72 -14.04
C ALA A 50 -5.98 -12.66 -13.38
N LEU A 51 -6.98 -12.12 -12.68
CA LEU A 51 -8.04 -12.91 -12.06
C LEU A 51 -8.93 -13.60 -13.10
N LEU A 52 -9.27 -12.91 -14.18
CA LEU A 52 -10.02 -13.49 -15.31
C LEU A 52 -9.23 -14.62 -15.96
N ASN A 53 -7.93 -14.42 -16.22
CA ASN A 53 -7.07 -15.45 -16.80
C ASN A 53 -6.88 -16.66 -15.86
N ALA A 54 -6.94 -16.44 -14.55
CA ALA A 54 -6.91 -17.51 -13.55
C ALA A 54 -8.28 -18.20 -13.36
N ALA A 55 -9.32 -17.80 -14.11
CA ALA A 55 -10.69 -18.27 -13.93
C ALA A 55 -11.19 -18.16 -12.47
N GLY A 56 -10.80 -17.07 -11.79
CA GLY A 56 -11.12 -16.86 -10.37
C GLY A 56 -10.15 -17.54 -9.39
N GLY A 57 -9.14 -18.26 -9.88
CA GLY A 57 -8.07 -18.85 -9.08
C GLY A 57 -7.08 -17.83 -8.50
N HIS A 58 -6.09 -18.33 -7.76
CA HIS A 58 -5.09 -17.50 -7.12
C HIS A 58 -4.23 -16.74 -8.15
N THR A 59 -3.95 -15.47 -7.85
CA THR A 59 -3.07 -14.61 -8.66
C THR A 59 -1.94 -14.06 -7.80
N ARG A 60 -0.86 -13.59 -8.44
CA ARG A 60 0.31 -12.98 -7.77
C ARG A 60 0.03 -11.64 -7.06
N TYR A 61 -1.22 -11.17 -7.04
CA TYR A 61 -1.63 -9.85 -6.52
C TYR A 61 -2.50 -9.96 -5.28
#